data_AF-A0ABC8L5H4-F1
#
_entry.id   AF-A0ABC8L5H4-F1
#
_cell.length_a   1.000
_cell.length_b   1.000
_cell.length_c   1.000
_cell.angle_alpha   90.00
_cell.angle_beta   90.00
_cell.angle_gamma   90.00
#
_symmetry.space_group_name_H-M   'P 1'
#
loop_
_entity.id
_entity.type
_entity.pdbx_description
1 polymer ?
#
loop_
_entity_poly.entity_id
_entity_poly.type
_entity_poly.pdbx_seq_one_letter_code
_entity_poly.pdbx_strand_id
1 'polypeptide(L)'
;MILEEVEPPPQKKTKLLPPPPPLSHQQCLSFSSLPNDITLNCFARIPKSYYPKISLVSKTFRSLISSSELYAARSQMGTTVTCLYICLRYSTDHFTLPSPRWFCLYVKPKRNLTDGRTKEKSSGNLLVPIPKKYPLPPPPHASSTVMIGTKIYLFGGPLDDNVRDYSSAVRVYECMSKTWRNLPNMNMERCYASACVLDDKIYVLGGSNASFEHESWFEMFDIKTQTWKTLPANPDRRVWLGSKKVCKNWSST
;
A
#
# COMPACT_ATOMS: atom_id res chain seq x y z
N MET A 1 -83.87 -37.09 -49.68
CA MET A 1 -83.09 -37.05 -48.42
C MET A 1 -82.27 -38.32 -48.34
N ILE A 2 -81.03 -38.26 -48.80
CA ILE A 2 -80.01 -39.28 -48.60
C ILE A 2 -78.78 -38.48 -48.17
N LEU A 3 -78.28 -38.74 -46.96
CA LEU A 3 -77.08 -38.13 -46.40
C LEU A 3 -75.91 -39.01 -46.83
N GLU A 4 -74.97 -38.45 -47.59
CA GLU A 4 -73.68 -39.07 -47.87
C GLU A 4 -72.66 -38.51 -46.88
N GLU A 5 -72.04 -39.41 -46.11
CA GLU A 5 -71.11 -39.14 -45.02
C GLU A 5 -69.73 -38.85 -45.61
N VAL A 6 -69.20 -37.64 -45.40
CA VAL A 6 -67.84 -37.27 -45.83
C VAL A 6 -66.86 -37.57 -44.70
N GLU A 7 -65.96 -38.54 -44.91
CA GLU A 7 -64.92 -38.94 -43.98
C GLU A 7 -63.80 -37.87 -43.89
N PRO A 8 -63.30 -37.51 -42.68
CA PRO A 8 -62.24 -36.52 -42.53
C PRO A 8 -60.83 -37.12 -42.78
N PRO A 9 -59.84 -36.29 -43.21
CA PRO A 9 -58.53 -36.77 -43.62
C PRO A 9 -57.64 -37.21 -42.43
N PRO A 10 -56.62 -38.06 -42.68
CA PRO A 10 -55.83 -38.68 -41.62
C PRO A 10 -54.90 -37.67 -40.92
N GLN A 11 -54.95 -37.66 -39.58
CA GLN A 11 -54.05 -36.88 -38.74
C GLN A 11 -52.61 -37.42 -38.81
N LYS A 12 -51.68 -36.60 -39.30
CA LYS A 12 -50.24 -36.90 -39.23
C LYS A 12 -49.78 -36.89 -37.77
N LYS A 13 -49.43 -38.06 -37.23
CA LYS A 13 -48.77 -38.18 -35.93
C LYS A 13 -47.35 -37.59 -36.02
N THR A 14 -47.15 -36.42 -35.43
CA THR A 14 -45.83 -35.84 -35.22
C THR A 14 -45.05 -36.73 -34.24
N LYS A 15 -44.03 -37.45 -34.73
CA LYS A 15 -43.09 -38.18 -33.86
C LYS A 15 -42.33 -37.15 -33.03
N LEU A 16 -42.60 -37.08 -31.72
CA LEU A 16 -41.75 -36.36 -30.77
C LEU A 16 -40.36 -37.01 -30.78
N LEU A 17 -39.34 -36.22 -31.14
CA LEU A 17 -37.94 -36.60 -30.93
C LEU A 17 -37.67 -36.74 -29.42
N PRO A 18 -36.85 -37.72 -29.00
CA PRO A 18 -36.47 -37.85 -27.60
C PRO A 18 -35.69 -36.60 -27.14
N PRO A 19 -35.83 -36.19 -25.87
CA PRO A 19 -35.10 -35.04 -25.34
C PRO A 19 -33.60 -35.28 -25.44
N PRO A 20 -32.80 -34.23 -25.72
CA PRO A 20 -31.35 -34.36 -25.74
C PRO A 20 -30.86 -34.86 -24.37
N PRO A 21 -29.77 -35.66 -24.33
CA PRO A 21 -29.20 -36.11 -23.08
C PRO A 21 -28.86 -34.91 -22.19
N PRO A 22 -29.00 -35.02 -20.85
CA PRO A 22 -28.65 -33.94 -19.95
C PRO A 22 -27.20 -33.56 -20.23
N LEU A 23 -26.98 -32.30 -20.58
CA LEU A 23 -25.64 -31.72 -20.68
C LEU A 23 -24.93 -32.06 -19.38
N SER A 24 -23.96 -32.97 -19.46
CA SER A 24 -23.05 -33.28 -18.36
C SER A 24 -22.63 -31.94 -17.79
N HIS A 25 -22.87 -31.73 -16.49
CA HIS A 25 -22.43 -30.54 -15.76
C HIS A 25 -21.01 -30.22 -16.23
N GLN A 26 -20.88 -29.23 -17.12
CA GLN A 26 -19.61 -28.54 -17.29
C GLN A 26 -19.43 -27.92 -15.93
N GLN A 27 -18.61 -28.57 -15.10
CA GLN A 27 -18.11 -27.96 -13.89
C GLN A 27 -17.47 -26.68 -14.37
N CYS A 28 -18.18 -25.58 -14.16
CA CYS A 28 -17.68 -24.26 -14.42
C CYS A 28 -16.44 -24.17 -13.53
N LEU A 29 -15.26 -24.23 -14.14
CA LEU A 29 -13.99 -24.17 -13.43
C LEU A 29 -13.97 -22.82 -12.72
N SER A 30 -14.39 -22.82 -11.46
CA SER A 30 -14.34 -21.63 -10.62
C SER A 30 -12.87 -21.25 -10.53
N PHE A 31 -12.55 -19.97 -10.68
CA PHE A 31 -11.19 -19.45 -10.50
C PHE A 31 -10.58 -19.79 -9.13
N SER A 32 -11.40 -20.24 -8.16
CA SER A 32 -10.95 -20.81 -6.89
C SER A 32 -10.23 -22.17 -7.00
N SER A 33 -10.26 -22.81 -8.17
CA SER A 33 -9.56 -24.09 -8.44
C SER A 33 -8.10 -23.92 -8.87
N LEU A 34 -7.70 -22.70 -9.25
CA LEU A 34 -6.32 -22.40 -9.62
C LEU A 34 -5.42 -22.35 -8.38
N PRO A 35 -4.24 -22.99 -8.39
CA PRO A 35 -3.23 -22.81 -7.36
C PRO A 35 -2.90 -21.33 -7.14
N ASN A 36 -2.65 -20.97 -5.88
CA ASN A 36 -2.33 -19.59 -5.50
C ASN A 36 -1.09 -19.06 -6.25
N ASP A 37 -0.09 -19.90 -6.49
CA ASP A 37 1.15 -19.50 -7.17
C ASP A 37 0.93 -19.08 -8.63
N ILE A 38 0.06 -19.80 -9.35
CA ILE A 38 -0.33 -19.44 -10.73
C ILE A 38 -1.11 -18.12 -10.70
N THR A 39 -2.05 -18.00 -9.75
CA THR A 39 -2.84 -16.78 -9.58
C THR A 39 -1.95 -15.57 -9.26
N LEU A 40 -0.94 -15.73 -8.39
CA LEU A 40 0.04 -14.70 -8.06
C LEU A 40 0.89 -14.31 -9.26
N ASN A 41 1.36 -15.29 -10.06
CA ASN A 41 2.12 -15.02 -11.29
C ASN A 41 1.28 -14.20 -12.29
N CYS A 42 0.00 -14.56 -12.45
CA CYS A 42 -0.95 -13.79 -13.26
C CYS A 42 -1.12 -12.36 -12.72
N PHE A 43 -1.35 -12.20 -11.42
CA PHE A 43 -1.49 -10.87 -10.80
C PHE A 43 -0.21 -10.03 -10.91
N ALA A 44 0.97 -10.65 -10.83
CA ALA A 44 2.26 -9.97 -10.97
C ALA A 44 2.47 -9.34 -12.35
N ARG A 45 1.77 -9.82 -13.38
CA ARG A 45 1.78 -9.24 -14.74
C ARG A 45 0.79 -8.07 -14.90
N ILE A 46 -0.21 -8.00 -14.04
CA ILE A 46 -1.27 -6.99 -14.12
C ILE A 46 -0.79 -5.68 -13.46
N PRO A 47 -1.04 -4.49 -14.05
CA PRO A 47 -0.72 -3.22 -13.39
C PRO A 47 -1.48 -3.04 -12.07
N LYS A 48 -0.81 -2.48 -11.05
CA LYS A 48 -1.39 -2.25 -9.70
C LYS A 48 -2.69 -1.42 -9.73
N SER A 49 -2.90 -0.58 -10.75
CA SER A 49 -4.14 0.19 -10.94
C SER A 49 -5.40 -0.67 -11.06
N TYR A 50 -5.28 -1.94 -11.47
CA TYR A 50 -6.41 -2.86 -11.59
C TYR A 50 -6.68 -3.66 -10.30
N TYR A 51 -5.73 -3.68 -9.36
CA TYR A 51 -5.85 -4.48 -8.13
C TYR A 51 -7.07 -4.13 -7.27
N PRO A 52 -7.49 -2.86 -7.13
CA PRO A 52 -8.74 -2.54 -6.45
C PRO A 52 -9.94 -3.30 -7.04
N LYS A 53 -10.03 -3.40 -8.37
CA LYS A 53 -11.12 -4.13 -9.05
C LYS A 53 -11.00 -5.64 -8.84
N ILE A 54 -9.80 -6.20 -9.00
CA ILE A 54 -9.57 -7.64 -8.84
C ILE A 54 -9.82 -8.10 -7.39
N SER A 55 -9.52 -7.24 -6.40
CA SER A 55 -9.77 -7.52 -4.99
C SER A 55 -11.26 -7.63 -4.61
N LEU A 56 -12.16 -7.24 -5.51
CA LEU A 56 -13.61 -7.39 -5.35
C LEU A 56 -14.13 -8.74 -5.85
N VAL A 57 -13.34 -9.48 -6.64
CA VAL A 57 -13.77 -10.75 -7.25
C VAL A 57 -13.95 -11.85 -6.21
N SER A 58 -13.02 -11.97 -5.25
CA SER A 58 -13.12 -12.97 -4.17
C SER A 58 -12.29 -12.59 -2.94
N LYS A 59 -12.58 -13.22 -1.80
CA LYS A 59 -11.77 -13.10 -0.57
C LYS A 59 -10.33 -13.59 -0.79
N THR A 60 -10.17 -14.67 -1.55
CA THR A 60 -8.85 -15.22 -1.91
C THR A 60 -8.06 -14.22 -2.75
N PHE A 61 -8.66 -13.62 -3.77
CA PHE A 61 -7.99 -12.64 -4.62
C PHE A 61 -7.58 -11.40 -3.82
N ARG A 62 -8.46 -10.92 -2.93
CA ARG A 62 -8.15 -9.83 -2.01
C ARG A 62 -6.95 -10.16 -1.11
N SER A 63 -6.91 -11.39 -0.58
CA SER A 63 -5.82 -11.88 0.26
C SER A 63 -4.50 -11.90 -0.52
N LEU A 64 -4.48 -12.56 -1.69
CA LEU A 64 -3.30 -12.65 -2.56
C LEU A 64 -2.78 -11.29 -3.03
N ILE A 65 -3.67 -10.34 -3.34
CA ILE A 65 -3.28 -8.97 -3.71
C ILE A 65 -2.60 -8.22 -2.57
N SER A 66 -2.95 -8.55 -1.33
CA SER A 66 -2.41 -7.92 -0.13
C SER A 66 -1.20 -8.68 0.43
N SER A 67 -0.82 -9.77 -0.20
CA SER A 67 0.17 -10.72 0.29
C SER A 67 1.60 -10.32 -0.10
N SER A 68 2.58 -10.77 0.67
CA SER A 68 3.99 -10.45 0.43
C SER A 68 4.55 -11.22 -0.79
N GLU A 69 3.98 -12.38 -1.07
CA GLU A 69 4.32 -13.29 -2.17
C GLU A 69 4.07 -12.63 -3.52
N LEU A 70 3.04 -11.76 -3.63
CA LEU A 70 2.81 -10.99 -4.85
C LEU A 70 3.96 -10.02 -5.13
N TYR A 71 4.52 -9.40 -4.08
CA TYR A 71 5.70 -8.54 -4.24
C TYR A 71 6.92 -9.36 -4.66
N ALA A 72 7.15 -10.52 -4.03
CA ALA A 72 8.23 -11.43 -4.41
C ALA A 72 8.12 -11.87 -5.88
N ALA A 73 6.92 -12.27 -6.33
CA ALA A 73 6.64 -12.65 -7.71
C ALA A 73 6.94 -11.50 -8.69
N ARG A 74 6.50 -10.27 -8.38
CA ARG A 74 6.81 -9.09 -9.21
C ARG A 74 8.31 -8.77 -9.23
N SER A 75 9.00 -8.95 -8.11
CA SER A 75 10.45 -8.74 -8.01
C SER A 75 11.20 -9.72 -8.89
N GLN A 76 10.83 -11.00 -8.87
CA GLN A 76 11.43 -12.03 -9.72
C GLN A 76 11.18 -11.77 -11.21
N MET A 77 10.02 -11.21 -11.55
CA MET A 77 9.64 -10.93 -12.93
C MET A 77 10.13 -9.56 -13.44
N GLY A 78 10.79 -8.75 -12.60
CA GLY A 78 11.20 -7.39 -12.96
C GLY A 78 10.05 -6.43 -13.21
N THR A 79 8.85 -6.71 -12.68
CA THR A 79 7.65 -5.88 -12.86
C THR A 79 7.34 -5.03 -11.62
N THR A 80 8.29 -4.81 -10.72
CA THR A 80 8.08 -3.93 -9.57
C THR A 80 7.74 -2.51 -10.03
N VAL A 81 6.82 -1.86 -9.31
CA VAL A 81 6.38 -0.50 -9.61
C VAL A 81 6.57 0.33 -8.37
N THR A 82 7.26 1.46 -8.53
CA THR A 82 7.40 2.47 -7.49
C THR A 82 6.04 3.07 -7.17
N CYS A 83 5.64 2.99 -5.91
CA CYS A 83 4.44 3.66 -5.40
C CYS A 83 4.88 4.88 -4.61
N LEU A 84 4.29 6.04 -4.90
CA LEU A 84 4.53 7.25 -4.12
C LEU A 84 3.48 7.32 -3.00
N TYR A 85 3.95 7.36 -1.75
CA TYR A 85 3.10 7.55 -0.58
C TYR A 85 3.15 9.01 -0.18
N ILE A 86 1.99 9.64 -0.14
CA ILE A 86 1.85 11.06 0.16
C ILE A 86 0.92 11.18 1.36
N CYS A 87 1.35 11.94 2.36
CA CYS A 87 0.44 12.31 3.43
C CYS A 87 0.08 13.79 3.28
N LEU A 88 -1.22 14.05 3.10
CA LEU A 88 -1.74 15.39 2.91
C LEU A 88 -2.52 15.81 4.14
N ARG A 89 -2.36 17.07 4.51
CA ARG A 89 -3.14 17.73 5.55
C ARG A 89 -4.02 18.76 4.86
N TYR A 90 -5.33 18.55 4.91
CA TYR A 90 -6.30 19.49 4.36
C TYR A 90 -7.46 19.62 5.32
N SER A 91 -7.96 20.84 5.50
CA SER A 91 -9.15 21.08 6.31
C SER A 91 -10.37 20.99 5.41
N THR A 92 -11.40 20.28 5.89
CA THR A 92 -12.71 20.28 5.23
C THR A 92 -13.67 21.30 5.84
N ASP A 93 -13.30 21.92 6.97
CA ASP A 93 -14.11 22.89 7.69
C ASP A 93 -13.22 23.85 8.50
N HIS A 94 -13.54 25.15 8.49
CA HIS A 94 -12.79 26.20 9.20
C HIS A 94 -12.70 25.97 10.72
N PHE A 95 -13.58 25.14 11.28
CA PHE A 95 -13.63 24.83 12.71
C PHE A 95 -12.94 23.51 13.10
N THR A 96 -12.47 22.72 12.14
CA THR A 96 -11.81 21.43 12.41
C THR A 96 -10.32 21.48 12.10
N LEU A 97 -9.50 20.98 13.03
CA LEU A 97 -8.06 20.84 12.81
C LEU A 97 -7.83 19.86 11.64
N PRO A 98 -7.01 20.23 10.64
CA PRO A 98 -6.90 19.43 9.43
C PRO A 98 -6.27 18.08 9.76
N SER A 99 -7.01 16.98 9.51
CA SER A 99 -6.52 15.64 9.78
C SER A 99 -5.57 15.17 8.67
N PRO A 100 -4.37 14.67 9.00
CA PRO A 100 -3.47 14.10 8.00
C PRO A 100 -4.08 12.81 7.42
N ARG A 101 -3.99 12.65 6.10
CA ARG A 101 -4.46 11.46 5.39
C ARG A 101 -3.38 10.95 4.44
N TRP A 102 -3.12 9.65 4.52
CA TRP A 102 -2.19 8.96 3.64
C TRP A 102 -2.88 8.53 2.34
N PHE A 103 -2.18 8.75 1.24
CA PHE A 103 -2.58 8.40 -0.12
C PHE A 103 -1.46 7.61 -0.78
N CYS A 104 -1.83 6.63 -1.60
CA CYS A 104 -0.93 5.98 -2.53
C CYS A 104 -1.22 6.53 -3.93
N LEU A 105 -0.21 7.12 -4.55
CA LEU A 105 -0.26 7.64 -5.91
C LEU A 105 0.20 6.53 -6.88
N TYR A 106 -0.73 6.10 -7.73
CA TYR A 106 -0.45 5.22 -8.85
C TYR A 106 -0.26 6.07 -10.11
N VAL A 107 0.97 6.10 -10.61
CA VAL A 107 1.27 6.70 -11.91
C VAL A 107 0.95 5.66 -12.98
N LYS A 108 -0.04 5.92 -13.85
CA LYS A 108 -0.23 5.06 -15.03
C LYS A 108 0.98 5.27 -15.96
N PRO A 109 1.60 4.18 -16.47
CA PRO A 109 2.59 4.33 -17.52
C PRO A 109 1.93 5.01 -18.73
N LYS A 110 2.59 6.03 -19.30
CA LYS A 110 2.11 6.71 -20.51
C LYS A 110 1.96 5.65 -21.60
N ARG A 111 0.73 5.40 -22.04
CA ARG A 111 0.50 4.66 -23.28
C ARG A 111 0.80 5.63 -24.42
N ASN A 112 1.95 5.46 -25.07
CA ASN A 112 2.14 6.00 -26.41
C ASN A 112 1.32 5.12 -27.36
N LEU A 113 0.00 5.30 -27.37
CA LEU A 113 -0.86 4.74 -28.41
C LEU A 113 -1.02 5.82 -29.47
N THR A 114 -0.28 5.66 -30.56
CA THR A 114 -0.57 6.26 -31.85
C THR A 114 -1.84 5.59 -32.39
N ASP A 115 -3.01 6.04 -31.94
CA ASP A 115 -4.17 5.97 -32.80
C ASP A 115 -5.10 7.15 -32.54
N GLY A 116 -5.38 7.88 -33.61
CA GLY A 116 -6.07 9.14 -33.58
C GLY A 116 -7.55 8.94 -33.38
N ARG A 117 -8.02 8.85 -32.12
CA ARG A 117 -9.35 9.32 -31.70
C ARG A 117 -9.45 9.36 -30.18
N THR A 118 -9.99 10.47 -29.68
CA THR A 118 -10.21 10.88 -28.27
C THR A 118 -8.97 11.26 -27.45
N LYS A 119 -8.67 12.57 -27.42
CA LYS A 119 -7.79 13.21 -26.43
C LYS A 119 -8.47 13.23 -25.06
N GLU A 120 -8.40 12.15 -24.30
CA GLU A 120 -8.77 12.19 -22.88
C GLU A 120 -7.60 12.84 -22.11
N LYS A 121 -7.70 14.14 -21.83
CA LYS A 121 -6.71 14.94 -21.07
C LYS A 121 -6.75 14.67 -19.55
N SER A 122 -7.05 13.46 -19.10
CA SER A 122 -6.87 13.14 -17.68
C SER A 122 -5.42 12.74 -17.46
N SER A 123 -4.67 13.56 -16.71
CA SER A 123 -3.35 13.16 -16.25
C SER A 123 -3.50 11.81 -15.52
N GLY A 124 -2.83 10.77 -16.01
CA GLY A 124 -3.09 9.37 -15.69
C GLY A 124 -2.75 8.91 -14.27
N ASN A 125 -2.83 9.81 -13.29
CA ASN A 125 -2.45 9.59 -11.91
C ASN A 125 -3.68 9.29 -11.06
N LEU A 126 -3.68 8.16 -10.36
CA LEU A 126 -4.76 7.76 -9.45
C LEU A 126 -4.27 7.89 -8.01
N LEU A 127 -4.85 8.82 -7.25
CA LEU A 127 -4.67 8.91 -5.81
C LEU A 127 -5.69 8.00 -5.12
N VAL A 128 -5.20 6.98 -4.42
CA VAL A 128 -6.06 6.08 -3.65
C VAL A 128 -5.84 6.33 -2.16
N PRO A 129 -6.88 6.71 -1.40
CA PRO A 129 -6.76 6.90 0.04
C PRO A 129 -6.45 5.56 0.72
N ILE A 130 -5.56 5.59 1.70
CA ILE A 130 -5.27 4.43 2.54
C ILE A 130 -6.34 4.39 3.65
N PRO A 131 -7.11 3.30 3.78
CA PRO A 131 -8.16 3.21 4.78
C PRO A 131 -7.65 3.44 6.21
N LYS A 132 -8.39 4.22 6.99
CA LYS A 132 -8.16 4.39 8.43
C LYS A 132 -8.61 3.10 9.14
N LYS A 133 -7.75 2.08 9.21
CA LYS A 133 -7.95 1.01 10.20
C LYS A 133 -7.46 1.51 11.55
N TYR A 134 -8.35 1.49 12.55
CA TYR A 134 -8.15 2.01 13.90
C TYR A 134 -6.98 1.35 14.67
N PRO A 135 -6.31 2.06 15.60
CA PRO A 135 -6.28 3.51 15.78
C PRO A 135 -5.16 4.16 14.94
N LEU A 136 -5.59 5.17 14.17
CA LEU A 136 -4.90 6.23 13.41
C LEU A 136 -3.37 6.37 13.51
N PRO A 137 -2.68 6.76 12.42
CA PRO A 137 -1.53 7.67 12.49
C PRO A 137 -1.97 9.13 12.19
N PRO A 138 -1.75 10.07 13.12
CA PRO A 138 -1.37 11.44 12.77
C PRO A 138 -0.10 11.88 13.54
N PRO A 139 0.73 12.83 13.05
CA PRO A 139 0.82 13.45 11.73
C PRO A 139 2.22 13.34 11.06
N PRO A 140 2.37 13.62 9.75
CA PRO A 140 3.67 13.86 9.07
C PRO A 140 4.27 15.22 9.40
N HIS A 141 3.64 15.97 10.30
CA HIS A 141 4.25 17.19 10.78
C HIS A 141 5.28 16.77 11.81
N ALA A 142 6.55 17.04 11.54
CA ALA A 142 7.66 16.78 12.45
C ALA A 142 8.04 15.31 12.72
N SER A 143 7.20 14.31 12.46
CA SER A 143 7.66 12.91 12.59
C SER A 143 8.77 12.58 11.58
N SER A 144 9.77 11.83 12.02
CA SER A 144 10.80 11.32 11.11
C SER A 144 10.29 10.09 10.38
N THR A 145 10.64 9.92 9.10
CA THR A 145 10.19 8.78 8.29
C THR A 145 11.33 8.21 7.45
N VAL A 146 11.47 6.89 7.43
CA VAL A 146 12.36 6.19 6.49
C VAL A 146 11.62 5.05 5.77
N MET A 147 12.04 4.74 4.55
CA MET A 147 11.49 3.64 3.76
C MET A 147 12.55 2.56 3.54
N ILE A 148 12.20 1.30 3.83
CA ILE A 148 13.06 0.14 3.63
C ILE A 148 12.22 -0.95 2.98
N GLY A 149 12.54 -1.32 1.73
CA GLY A 149 11.75 -2.27 0.95
C GLY A 149 10.29 -1.82 0.82
N THR A 150 9.36 -2.63 1.33
CA THR A 150 7.91 -2.37 1.35
C THR A 150 7.41 -1.75 2.66
N LYS A 151 8.32 -1.34 3.55
CA LYS A 151 7.98 -0.85 4.89
C LYS A 151 8.32 0.63 5.02
N ILE A 152 7.39 1.40 5.58
CA ILE A 152 7.59 2.81 5.96
C ILE A 152 7.64 2.87 7.47
N TYR A 153 8.76 3.29 8.02
CA TYR A 153 8.97 3.46 9.46
C TYR A 153 8.74 4.93 9.83
N LEU A 154 7.97 5.15 10.88
CA LEU A 154 7.61 6.45 11.42
C LEU A 154 8.11 6.55 12.86
N PHE A 155 8.81 7.64 13.17
CA PHE A 155 9.42 7.88 14.48
C PHE A 155 8.89 9.17 15.09
N GLY A 156 8.32 9.03 16.28
CA GLY A 156 7.83 10.14 17.08
C GLY A 156 6.85 11.05 16.35
N GLY A 157 6.99 12.34 16.59
CA GLY A 157 6.05 13.37 16.19
C GLY A 157 5.29 13.93 17.37
N PRO A 158 4.46 14.95 17.13
CA PRO A 158 3.67 15.57 18.17
C PRO A 158 2.50 14.66 18.58
N LEU A 159 2.27 14.51 19.88
CA LEU A 159 1.16 13.73 20.43
C LEU A 159 -0.20 14.42 20.21
N ASP A 160 -0.18 15.75 20.19
CA ASP A 160 -1.34 16.60 19.95
C ASP A 160 -1.00 17.71 18.94
N ASP A 161 -2.01 18.50 18.55
CA ASP A 161 -1.78 19.61 17.63
C ASP A 161 -1.06 20.81 18.29
N ASN A 162 -0.80 20.78 19.60
CA ASN A 162 -0.15 21.87 20.32
C ASN A 162 1.38 21.84 20.25
N VAL A 163 1.99 20.86 19.56
CA VAL A 163 3.44 20.77 19.23
C VAL A 163 4.37 20.76 20.46
N ARG A 164 3.84 20.76 21.68
CA ARG A 164 4.63 20.78 22.92
C ARG A 164 5.00 19.38 23.40
N ASP A 165 4.12 18.42 23.16
CA ASP A 165 4.30 17.05 23.64
C ASP A 165 4.83 16.17 22.51
N TYR A 166 5.99 15.56 22.76
CA TYR A 166 6.68 14.72 21.78
C TYR A 166 6.32 13.26 22.01
N SER A 167 6.43 12.44 20.97
CA SER A 167 6.20 11.01 21.07
C SER A 167 7.50 10.23 20.90
N SER A 168 7.69 9.18 21.70
CA SER A 168 8.70 8.15 21.47
C SER A 168 8.17 6.99 20.62
N ALA A 169 6.90 7.04 20.21
CA ALA A 169 6.26 5.93 19.51
C ALA A 169 6.91 5.65 18.17
N VAL A 170 7.05 4.36 17.87
CA VAL A 170 7.59 3.88 16.60
C VAL A 170 6.55 3.02 15.94
N ARG A 171 6.26 3.34 14.68
CA ARG A 171 5.25 2.63 13.90
C ARG A 171 5.82 2.26 12.55
N VAL A 172 5.38 1.13 12.03
CA VAL A 172 5.74 0.71 10.67
C VAL A 172 4.50 0.36 9.89
N TYR A 173 4.45 0.89 8.67
CA TYR A 173 3.43 0.62 7.70
C TYR A 173 3.95 -0.37 6.68
N GLU A 174 3.25 -1.49 6.55
CA GLU A 174 3.48 -2.46 5.48
C GLU A 174 2.67 -2.07 4.25
N CYS A 175 3.35 -1.63 3.20
CA CYS A 175 2.75 -1.11 1.98
C CYS A 175 1.85 -2.12 1.25
N MET A 176 2.17 -3.41 1.37
CA MET A 176 1.47 -4.50 0.67
C MET A 176 0.16 -4.87 1.36
N SER A 177 0.22 -5.21 2.65
CA SER A 177 -0.96 -5.54 3.45
C SER A 177 -1.78 -4.31 3.84
N LYS A 178 -1.21 -3.11 3.65
CA LYS A 178 -1.81 -1.81 4.02
C LYS A 178 -2.15 -1.75 5.50
N THR A 179 -1.28 -2.30 6.33
CA THR A 179 -1.45 -2.38 7.78
C THR A 179 -0.36 -1.61 8.50
N TRP A 180 -0.75 -0.94 9.58
CA TRP A 180 0.18 -0.39 10.56
C TRP A 180 0.41 -1.40 11.67
N ARG A 181 1.61 -1.42 12.22
CA ARG A 181 1.94 -2.10 13.47
C ARG A 181 2.84 -1.20 14.32
N ASN A 182 2.72 -1.33 15.63
CA ASN A 182 3.64 -0.69 16.57
C ASN A 182 4.96 -1.48 16.62
N LEU A 183 6.03 -0.75 16.88
CA LEU A 183 7.36 -1.26 17.16
C LEU A 183 7.77 -0.84 18.59
N PRO A 184 8.84 -1.41 19.15
CA PRO A 184 9.43 -0.91 20.38
C PRO A 184 9.69 0.60 20.29
N ASN A 185 9.27 1.34 21.32
CA ASN A 185 9.42 2.78 21.39
C ASN A 185 10.90 3.18 21.48
N MET A 186 11.22 4.39 21.00
CA MET A 186 12.51 5.03 21.25
C MET A 186 12.71 5.25 22.76
N ASN A 187 13.97 5.38 23.20
CA ASN A 187 14.26 5.75 24.57
C ASN A 187 13.90 7.20 24.87
N MET A 188 13.86 8.04 23.83
CA MET A 188 13.55 9.46 23.93
C MET A 188 12.38 9.85 23.03
N GLU A 189 11.54 10.73 23.53
CA GLU A 189 10.48 11.38 22.76
C GLU A 189 11.06 12.41 21.78
N ARG A 190 10.55 12.40 20.55
CA ARG A 190 11.13 13.22 19.46
C ARG A 190 10.06 13.83 18.55
N CYS A 191 10.38 15.00 18.04
CA CYS A 191 9.63 15.82 17.09
C CYS A 191 10.64 16.60 16.24
N TYR A 192 10.49 16.60 14.92
CA TYR A 192 11.45 17.12 13.92
C TYR A 192 12.81 16.37 13.91
N ALA A 193 12.84 15.12 14.34
CA ALA A 193 14.03 14.28 14.27
C ALA A 193 14.42 13.97 12.82
N SER A 194 15.71 13.81 12.58
CA SER A 194 16.23 13.28 11.31
C SER A 194 16.45 11.78 11.45
N ALA A 195 16.13 11.02 10.40
CA ALA A 195 16.35 9.58 10.37
C ALA A 195 16.94 9.14 9.04
N CYS A 196 17.85 8.17 9.10
CA CYS A 196 18.49 7.56 7.92
C CYS A 196 18.70 6.07 8.11
N VAL A 197 19.00 5.38 7.01
CA VAL A 197 19.24 3.93 6.98
C VAL A 197 20.68 3.68 6.58
N LEU A 198 21.40 2.88 7.36
CA LEU A 198 22.77 2.46 7.09
C LEU A 198 22.96 1.04 7.61
N ASP A 199 23.50 0.15 6.78
CA ASP A 199 23.81 -1.26 7.11
C ASP A 199 22.65 -2.00 7.81
N ASP A 200 21.45 -1.95 7.21
CA ASP A 200 20.21 -2.53 7.72
C ASP A 200 19.77 -2.03 9.10
N LYS A 201 20.27 -0.88 9.54
CA LYS A 201 19.89 -0.23 10.80
C LYS A 201 19.35 1.17 10.53
N ILE A 202 18.45 1.60 11.40
CA ILE A 202 17.85 2.93 11.32
C ILE A 202 18.45 3.80 12.40
N TYR A 203 18.95 4.95 12.01
CA TYR A 203 19.55 5.92 12.92
C TYR A 203 18.59 7.10 13.03
N VAL A 204 18.29 7.53 14.26
CA VAL A 204 17.38 8.64 14.57
C VAL A 204 18.12 9.63 15.45
N LEU A 205 18.17 10.90 15.03
CA LEU A 205 18.95 11.94 15.68
C LEU A 205 18.17 13.24 15.87
N GLY A 206 18.39 13.84 17.04
CA GLY A 206 17.80 15.11 17.46
C GLY A 206 16.28 15.13 17.56
N GLY A 207 15.72 16.34 17.52
CA GLY A 207 14.28 16.57 17.64
C GLY A 207 13.72 16.32 19.04
N SER A 208 14.54 16.21 20.08
CA SER A 208 14.06 16.11 21.46
C SER A 208 14.12 17.47 22.17
N ASN A 209 13.34 17.62 23.23
CA ASN A 209 13.45 18.75 24.15
C ASN A 209 14.69 18.66 25.04
N ALA A 210 15.32 17.49 25.13
CA ALA A 210 16.58 17.31 25.85
C ALA A 210 17.76 17.99 25.16
N SER A 211 18.81 18.28 25.93
CA SER A 211 20.05 18.84 25.38
C SER A 211 20.75 17.85 24.45
N PHE A 212 21.58 18.37 23.54
CA PHE A 212 22.49 17.57 22.70
C PHE A 212 23.49 16.73 23.50
N GLU A 213 23.65 17.02 24.79
CA GLU A 213 24.57 16.34 25.71
C GLU A 213 23.93 15.10 26.36
N HIS A 214 22.62 14.92 26.18
CA HIS A 214 21.92 13.75 26.68
C HIS A 214 22.37 12.50 25.92
N GLU A 215 22.66 11.41 26.63
CA GLU A 215 23.17 10.16 26.01
C GLU A 215 22.21 9.66 24.92
N SER A 216 20.90 9.69 25.18
CA SER A 216 19.86 9.32 24.20
C SER A 216 19.62 10.35 23.08
N TRP A 217 20.48 11.34 22.86
CA TRP A 217 20.30 12.31 21.76
C TRP A 217 20.39 11.63 20.37
N PHE A 218 21.18 10.56 20.27
CA PHE A 218 21.38 9.77 19.07
C PHE A 218 21.08 8.29 19.32
N GLU A 219 20.16 7.72 18.54
CA GLU A 219 19.69 6.35 18.74
C GLU A 219 19.76 5.53 17.45
N MET A 220 20.10 4.26 17.58
CA MET A 220 20.13 3.29 16.50
C MET A 220 19.13 2.17 16.79
N PHE A 221 18.25 1.90 15.83
CA PHE A 221 17.33 0.79 15.83
C PHE A 221 17.85 -0.33 14.94
N ASP A 222 18.09 -1.49 15.53
CA ASP A 222 18.38 -2.71 14.78
C ASP A 222 17.05 -3.37 14.36
N ILE A 223 16.84 -3.47 13.05
CA ILE A 223 15.57 -3.96 12.48
C ILE A 223 15.39 -5.46 12.74
N LYS A 224 16.48 -6.23 12.81
CA LYS A 224 16.45 -7.69 12.95
C LYS A 224 16.11 -8.06 14.39
N THR A 225 16.78 -7.44 15.36
CA THR A 225 16.53 -7.69 16.79
C THR A 225 15.36 -6.88 17.34
N GLN A 226 14.92 -5.84 16.63
CA GLN A 226 13.95 -4.85 17.10
C GLN A 226 14.37 -4.18 18.41
N THR A 227 15.66 -3.93 18.58
CA THR A 227 16.19 -3.29 19.79
C THR A 227 16.78 -1.91 19.48
N TRP A 228 16.67 -1.04 20.47
CA TRP A 228 17.27 0.29 20.44
C TRP A 228 18.62 0.25 21.16
N LYS A 229 19.61 0.94 20.57
CA LYS A 229 20.91 1.20 21.17
C LYS A 229 21.15 2.70 21.18
N THR A 230 21.42 3.24 22.36
CA THR A 230 21.90 4.60 22.52
C THR A 230 23.32 4.70 21.99
N LEU A 231 23.58 5.71 21.16
CA LEU A 231 24.90 6.03 20.66
C LEU A 231 25.41 7.28 21.37
N PRO A 232 26.72 7.39 21.64
CA PRO A 232 27.26 8.54 22.33
C PRO A 232 26.93 9.83 21.57
N ALA A 233 26.49 10.84 22.32
CA ALA A 233 26.39 12.20 21.80
C ALA A 233 27.77 12.63 21.27
N ASN A 234 27.82 13.15 20.05
CA ASN A 234 29.08 13.42 19.33
C ASN A 234 29.98 14.40 20.12
N PRO A 235 31.28 14.10 20.31
CA PRO A 235 32.23 15.02 20.94
C PRO A 235 32.60 16.26 20.10
N ASP A 236 32.34 16.29 18.79
CA ASP A 236 32.79 17.40 17.92
C ASP A 236 31.66 18.36 17.50
N ARG A 237 31.53 19.41 18.31
CA ARG A 237 30.42 20.38 18.43
C ARG A 237 30.11 21.22 17.17
N ARG A 238 30.96 21.23 16.13
CA ARG A 238 30.96 22.27 15.08
C ARG A 238 30.28 21.90 13.76
N VAL A 239 30.11 20.62 13.44
CA VAL A 239 29.65 20.20 12.10
C VAL A 239 28.11 20.32 11.93
N TRP A 240 27.35 20.22 13.02
CA TRP A 240 25.88 20.17 12.96
C TRP A 240 25.19 21.54 13.08
N LEU A 241 25.83 22.53 13.72
CA LEU A 241 25.26 23.89 13.86
C LEU A 241 25.22 24.68 12.54
N GLY A 242 25.90 24.22 11.49
CA GLY A 242 25.94 24.88 10.17
C GLY A 242 24.93 24.35 9.14
N SER A 243 24.26 23.23 9.38
CA SER A 243 23.55 22.51 8.31
C SER A 243 22.03 22.66 8.40
N LYS A 244 21.50 23.85 8.12
CA LYS A 244 20.13 23.95 7.59
C LYS A 244 20.14 23.28 6.20
N LYS A 245 19.58 22.07 6.12
CA LYS A 245 19.38 21.24 4.91
C LYS A 245 20.64 20.88 4.13
N VAL A 246 21.28 19.76 4.47
CA VAL A 246 22.00 18.93 3.48
C VAL A 246 21.88 17.45 3.88
N CYS A 247 20.84 16.78 3.41
CA CYS A 247 20.96 15.36 3.03
C CYS A 247 21.21 15.37 1.51
N LYS A 248 22.46 15.65 1.11
CA LYS A 248 22.92 15.38 -0.25
C LYS A 248 23.65 14.04 -0.22
N ASN A 249 23.07 13.08 -0.94
CA ASN A 249 23.68 11.92 -1.57
C ASN A 249 25.02 11.45 -0.96
N TRP A 250 24.95 10.45 -0.09
CA TRP A 250 26.09 9.55 0.11
C TRP A 250 26.04 8.51 -1.03
N SER A 251 26.70 8.82 -2.14
CA SER A 251 27.02 7.82 -3.15
C SER A 251 28.23 7.04 -2.67
N SER A 252 28.02 5.74 -2.49
CA SER A 252 29.04 4.72 -2.24
C SER A 252 30.18 4.84 -3.26
N THR A 253 31.41 4.83 -2.76
CA THR A 253 32.56 4.29 -3.50
C THR A 253 32.83 2.91 -2.95
#